data_AF-A0A212F2X8-F1
#
_entry.id   AF-A0A212F2X8-F1
#
_cell.length_a   1.000
_cell.length_b   1.000
_cell.length_c   1.000
_cell.angle_alpha   90.00
_cell.angle_beta   90.00
_cell.angle_gamma   90.00
#
_symmetry.space_group_name_H-M   'P 1'
#
loop_
_entity.id
_entity.type
_entity.pdbx_description
1 polymer ?
#
loop_
_entity_poly.entity_id
_entity_poly.type
_entity_poly.pdbx_seq_one_letter_code
_entity_poly.pdbx_strand_id
1 'polypeptide(L)'
;MDGSFILKLVRQSVGESIGKARNSVLERIMNESSPARIEPMQSVRISRGSRVKLECRASARPPPRISWYRDGRPVAEIALRRFRVQNYRRRSILVIRHARREDSATYECRAQGAIGPPAVTSANVSVVAPVATAPDTSILGAPCPMPDPASYCLNGGTCLFFELVQEQACKCPEGFNGQRCENKDVSNRSSMYHSYTCKLGLSTSYYC
;
A
#
# COMPACT_ATOMS: atom_id res chain seq x y z
N MET A 1 1.52 -50.37 -60.20
CA MET A 1 1.85 -49.04 -59.64
C MET A 1 2.22 -49.24 -58.19
N ASP A 2 3.44 -48.87 -57.81
CA ASP A 2 4.03 -49.24 -56.53
C ASP A 2 3.47 -48.36 -55.38
N GLY A 3 2.89 -48.98 -54.35
CA GLY A 3 2.16 -48.27 -53.28
C GLY A 3 3.02 -47.28 -52.48
N SER A 4 4.34 -47.47 -52.51
CA SER A 4 5.34 -46.56 -51.94
C SER A 4 5.39 -45.20 -52.64
N PHE A 5 5.14 -45.17 -53.96
CA PHE A 5 5.17 -43.95 -54.76
C PHE A 5 3.97 -43.04 -54.46
N ILE A 6 2.78 -43.62 -54.30
CA ILE A 6 1.56 -42.87 -53.95
C ILE A 6 1.68 -42.27 -52.54
N LEU A 7 2.21 -43.02 -51.56
CA LEU A 7 2.42 -42.50 -50.20
C LEU A 7 3.41 -41.32 -50.16
N LYS A 8 4.46 -41.33 -50.99
CA LYS A 8 5.39 -40.19 -51.10
C LYS A 8 4.71 -38.95 -51.69
N LEU A 9 3.92 -39.11 -52.74
CA LEU A 9 3.18 -38.00 -53.36
C LEU A 9 2.13 -37.40 -52.42
N VAL A 10 1.40 -38.24 -51.68
CA VAL A 10 0.43 -37.78 -50.67
C VAL A 10 1.12 -37.03 -49.53
N ARG A 11 2.27 -37.51 -49.04
CA ARG A 11 3.05 -36.80 -48.00
C ARG A 11 3.55 -35.44 -48.50
N GLN A 12 3.99 -35.37 -49.76
CA GLN A 12 4.48 -34.13 -50.36
C GLN A 12 3.35 -33.11 -50.56
N SER A 13 2.21 -33.52 -51.14
CA SER A 13 1.07 -32.63 -51.37
C SER A 13 0.47 -32.12 -50.05
N VAL A 14 0.33 -32.99 -49.05
CA VAL A 14 -0.11 -32.59 -47.71
C VAL A 14 0.89 -31.63 -47.05
N GLY A 15 2.20 -31.87 -47.18
CA GLY A 15 3.25 -30.98 -46.68
C GLY A 15 3.23 -29.59 -47.34
N GLU A 16 3.04 -29.53 -48.66
CA GLU A 16 2.91 -28.28 -49.42
C GLU A 16 1.62 -27.52 -49.09
N SER A 17 0.49 -28.22 -48.95
CA SER A 17 -0.79 -27.62 -48.55
C SER A 17 -0.76 -27.08 -47.13
N ILE A 18 -0.14 -27.81 -46.18
CA ILE A 18 0.06 -27.33 -44.80
C ILE A 18 1.01 -26.12 -44.78
N GLY A 19 2.09 -26.15 -45.57
CA GLY A 19 3.02 -25.03 -45.69
C GLY A 19 2.37 -23.76 -46.24
N LYS A 20 1.59 -23.88 -47.32
CA LYS A 20 0.83 -22.77 -47.92
C LYS A 20 -0.24 -22.21 -46.98
N ALA A 21 -0.98 -23.08 -46.27
CA ALA A 21 -1.99 -22.67 -45.30
C ALA A 21 -1.36 -21.99 -44.06
N ARG A 22 -0.20 -22.46 -43.58
CA ARG A 22 0.50 -21.84 -42.45
C ARG A 22 1.03 -20.44 -42.79
N ASN A 23 1.57 -20.27 -43.99
CA ASN A 23 2.08 -18.96 -44.44
C ASN A 23 0.95 -17.93 -44.59
N SER A 24 -0.20 -18.32 -45.14
CA SER A 24 -1.35 -17.40 -45.29
C SER A 24 -1.95 -16.98 -43.94
N VAL A 25 -1.91 -17.83 -42.90
CA VAL A 25 -2.34 -17.48 -41.54
C VAL A 25 -1.36 -16.50 -40.88
N LEU A 26 -0.04 -16.72 -41.03
CA LEU A 26 0.98 -15.84 -40.44
C LEU A 26 0.96 -14.43 -41.06
N GLU A 27 0.79 -14.33 -42.38
CA GLU A 27 0.65 -13.04 -43.08
C GLU A 27 -0.55 -12.23 -42.58
N ARG A 28 -1.69 -12.89 -42.38
CA ARG A 28 -2.89 -12.24 -41.82
C ARG A 28 -2.66 -11.72 -40.40
N ILE A 29 -2.02 -12.53 -39.55
CA ILE A 29 -1.70 -12.12 -38.18
C ILE A 29 -0.80 -10.88 -38.21
N MET A 30 0.22 -10.83 -39.05
CA MET A 30 1.10 -9.66 -39.15
C MET A 30 0.35 -8.41 -39.63
N ASN A 31 -0.55 -8.54 -40.61
CA ASN A 31 -1.28 -7.41 -41.20
C ASN A 31 -2.32 -6.79 -40.25
N GLU A 32 -2.93 -7.59 -39.36
CA GLU A 32 -3.92 -7.12 -38.37
C GLU A 32 -3.31 -6.80 -37.01
N SER A 33 -1.99 -6.98 -36.86
CA SER A 33 -1.30 -6.76 -35.60
C SER A 33 -0.90 -5.31 -35.38
N SER A 34 -0.75 -4.93 -34.11
CA SER A 34 -0.12 -3.67 -33.73
C SER A 34 1.04 -3.95 -32.77
N PRO A 35 2.11 -3.15 -32.81
CA PRO A 35 3.19 -3.28 -31.84
C PRO A 35 2.66 -3.02 -30.43
N ALA A 36 3.38 -3.55 -29.44
CA ALA A 36 3.07 -3.29 -28.05
C ALA A 36 3.39 -1.84 -27.69
N ARG A 37 2.49 -1.19 -26.97
CA ARG A 37 2.70 0.10 -26.32
C ARG A 37 2.42 -0.06 -24.83
N ILE A 38 3.26 0.53 -24.00
CA ILE A 38 3.16 0.50 -22.54
C ILE A 38 2.95 1.92 -22.00
N GLU A 39 2.13 2.05 -20.97
CA GLU A 39 2.02 3.27 -20.18
C GLU A 39 3.21 3.39 -19.21
N PRO A 40 3.79 4.60 -19.03
CA PRO A 40 4.89 4.80 -18.09
C PRO A 40 4.49 4.41 -16.66
N MET A 41 5.32 3.58 -16.02
CA MET A 41 5.16 3.29 -14.60
C MET A 41 5.77 4.39 -13.73
N GLN A 42 5.20 4.58 -12.54
CA GLN A 42 5.69 5.56 -11.56
C GLN A 42 6.51 4.87 -10.47
N SER A 43 7.62 5.52 -10.09
CA SER A 43 8.42 5.10 -8.95
C SER A 43 7.69 5.37 -7.64
N VAL A 44 7.84 4.49 -6.65
CA VAL A 44 7.07 4.54 -5.40
C VAL A 44 7.97 4.34 -4.16
N ARG A 45 7.62 5.05 -3.09
CA ARG A 45 8.14 4.86 -1.74
C ARG A 45 7.10 4.14 -0.91
N ILE A 46 7.50 3.05 -0.25
CA ILE A 46 6.60 2.11 0.42
C ILE A 46 7.10 1.86 1.84
N SER A 47 6.19 1.85 2.81
CA SER A 47 6.53 1.48 4.19
C SER A 47 6.73 -0.04 4.31
N ARG A 48 7.78 -0.45 5.02
CA ARG A 48 8.07 -1.85 5.35
C ARG A 48 6.84 -2.51 5.99
N GLY A 49 6.58 -3.76 5.60
CA GLY A 49 5.44 -4.56 6.08
C GLY A 49 4.14 -4.31 5.32
N SER A 50 4.02 -3.23 4.55
CA SER A 50 2.83 -2.94 3.75
C SER A 50 2.68 -3.85 2.53
N ARG A 51 1.50 -3.78 1.89
CA ARG A 51 1.19 -4.48 0.63
C ARG A 51 1.38 -3.55 -0.55
N VAL A 52 2.27 -3.91 -1.47
CA VAL A 52 2.56 -3.14 -2.68
C VAL A 52 1.72 -3.66 -3.84
N LYS A 53 1.27 -2.74 -4.70
CA LYS A 53 0.67 -3.05 -6.00
C LYS A 53 1.36 -2.20 -7.05
N LEU A 54 2.07 -2.84 -7.97
CA LEU A 54 2.58 -2.20 -9.19
C LEU A 54 1.64 -2.59 -10.32
N GLU A 55 1.17 -1.59 -11.05
CA GLU A 55 0.28 -1.79 -12.19
C GLU A 55 1.00 -1.44 -13.48
N CYS A 56 0.88 -2.31 -14.47
CA CYS A 56 1.37 -2.08 -15.82
C CYS A 56 0.20 -2.19 -16.80
N ARG A 57 0.04 -1.19 -17.66
CA ARG A 57 -0.97 -1.17 -18.72
C ARG A 57 -0.27 -1.20 -20.07
N ALA A 58 -0.73 -2.10 -20.94
CA ALA A 58 -0.16 -2.28 -22.26
C ALA A 58 -1.25 -2.56 -23.29
N SER A 59 -1.09 -2.00 -24.49
CA SER A 59 -1.98 -2.19 -25.63
C SER A 59 -1.22 -2.80 -26.80
N ALA A 60 -1.80 -3.81 -27.43
CA ALA A 60 -1.37 -4.38 -28.70
C ALA A 60 -2.58 -5.09 -29.37
N ARG A 61 -2.45 -5.42 -30.64
CA ARG A 61 -3.34 -6.34 -31.35
C ARG A 61 -2.49 -7.49 -31.89
N PRO A 62 -2.85 -8.76 -31.60
CA PRO A 62 -3.65 -9.22 -30.46
C PRO A 62 -3.14 -8.68 -29.11
N PRO A 63 -3.89 -8.85 -28.00
CA PRO A 63 -3.47 -8.37 -26.68
C PRO A 63 -2.09 -8.88 -26.28
N PRO A 64 -1.22 -8.03 -25.69
CA PRO A 64 0.17 -8.37 -25.47
C PRO A 64 0.37 -9.33 -24.29
N ARG A 65 1.45 -10.11 -24.33
CA ARG A 65 1.90 -10.89 -23.16
C ARG A 65 2.73 -9.99 -22.25
N ILE A 66 2.25 -9.76 -21.04
CA ILE A 66 2.94 -8.93 -20.04
C ILE A 66 3.74 -9.81 -19.08
N SER A 67 4.97 -9.39 -18.78
CA SER A 67 5.92 -10.06 -17.90
C SER A 67 6.62 -9.05 -16.98
N TRP A 68 7.00 -9.50 -15.78
CA TRP A 68 7.60 -8.67 -14.75
C TRP A 68 9.03 -9.09 -14.47
N TYR A 69 9.92 -8.12 -14.33
CA TYR A 69 11.31 -8.30 -13.99
C TYR A 69 11.67 -7.45 -12.78
N ARG A 70 12.65 -7.92 -12.03
CA ARG A 70 13.23 -7.23 -10.88
C ARG A 70 14.74 -7.28 -11.04
N ASP A 71 15.37 -6.11 -11.14
CA ASP A 71 16.82 -5.97 -11.37
C ASP A 71 17.29 -6.85 -12.55
N GLY A 72 16.50 -6.84 -13.64
CA GLY A 72 16.75 -7.63 -14.85
C GLY A 72 16.39 -9.12 -14.78
N ARG A 73 15.99 -9.66 -13.62
CA ARG A 73 15.61 -11.07 -13.45
C ARG A 73 14.10 -11.28 -13.49
N PRO A 74 13.57 -12.30 -14.19
CA PRO A 74 12.13 -12.57 -14.22
C PRO A 74 11.56 -12.84 -12.83
N VAL A 75 10.51 -12.12 -12.43
CA VAL A 75 9.85 -12.30 -11.11
C VAL A 75 9.34 -13.73 -10.93
N ALA A 76 8.94 -14.39 -12.03
CA ALA A 76 8.48 -15.78 -12.01
C ALA A 76 9.58 -16.77 -11.56
N GLU A 77 10.85 -16.51 -11.88
CA GLU A 77 11.97 -17.38 -11.50
C GLU A 77 12.40 -17.19 -10.04
N ILE A 78 12.17 -15.98 -9.50
CA ILE A 78 12.52 -15.64 -8.11
C ILE A 78 11.48 -16.24 -7.13
N ALA A 79 10.30 -16.64 -7.63
CA ALA A 79 9.27 -17.47 -6.99
C ALA A 79 9.05 -17.29 -5.46
N LEU A 80 9.16 -16.07 -4.95
CA LEU A 80 8.88 -15.79 -3.54
C LEU A 80 7.38 -15.93 -3.29
N ARG A 81 6.97 -16.70 -2.28
CA ARG A 81 5.54 -16.86 -1.87
C ARG A 81 4.81 -15.51 -1.68
N ARG A 82 5.54 -14.43 -1.41
CA ARG A 82 5.03 -13.06 -1.21
C ARG A 82 4.68 -12.32 -2.50
N PHE A 83 5.20 -12.75 -3.64
CA PHE A 83 5.00 -12.12 -4.95
C PHE A 83 3.85 -12.82 -5.67
N ARG A 84 2.94 -12.04 -6.25
CA ARG A 84 1.79 -12.52 -7.00
C ARG A 84 1.56 -11.64 -8.22
N VAL A 85 1.56 -12.24 -9.40
CA VAL A 85 1.24 -11.57 -10.66
C VAL A 85 -0.20 -11.91 -11.03
N GLN A 86 -0.98 -10.87 -11.35
CA GLN A 86 -2.36 -11.00 -11.86
C GLN A 86 -2.40 -10.41 -13.26
N ASN A 87 -2.58 -11.26 -14.27
CA ASN A 87 -2.62 -10.84 -15.66
C ASN A 87 -4.07 -10.70 -16.15
N TYR A 88 -4.31 -9.64 -16.90
CA TYR A 88 -5.55 -9.33 -17.60
C TYR A 88 -5.22 -9.00 -19.05
N ARG A 89 -6.26 -8.83 -19.90
CA ARG A 89 -6.09 -8.61 -21.34
C ARG A 89 -5.11 -7.48 -21.73
N ARG A 90 -5.14 -6.34 -21.02
CA ARG A 90 -4.32 -5.15 -21.32
C ARG A 90 -3.65 -4.56 -20.08
N ARG A 91 -3.62 -5.34 -19.00
CA ARG A 91 -3.16 -4.89 -17.69
C ARG A 91 -2.52 -6.07 -16.97
N SER A 92 -1.45 -5.81 -16.23
CA SER A 92 -0.89 -6.76 -15.27
C SER A 92 -0.65 -6.05 -13.94
N ILE A 93 -0.89 -6.76 -12.83
CA ILE A 93 -0.68 -6.24 -11.48
C ILE A 93 0.29 -7.16 -10.75
N LEU A 94 1.45 -6.63 -10.37
CA LEU A 94 2.38 -7.28 -9.45
C LEU A 94 2.07 -6.86 -8.02
N VAL A 95 1.75 -7.84 -7.18
CA VAL A 95 1.47 -7.66 -5.76
C VAL A 95 2.63 -8.23 -4.95
N ILE A 96 3.18 -7.40 -4.06
CA ILE A 96 4.20 -7.81 -3.09
C ILE A 96 3.59 -7.71 -1.69
N ARG A 97 3.44 -8.85 -1.01
CA ARG A 97 2.93 -8.90 0.37
C ARG A 97 4.07 -8.73 1.36
N HIS A 98 3.81 -8.01 2.46
CA HIS A 98 4.78 -7.77 3.53
C HIS A 98 6.12 -7.26 2.98
N ALA A 99 6.12 -6.06 2.42
CA ALA A 99 7.29 -5.45 1.79
C ALA A 99 8.50 -5.46 2.74
N ARG A 100 9.65 -5.92 2.25
CA ARG A 100 10.93 -5.95 2.99
C ARG A 100 11.91 -4.98 2.38
N ARG A 101 12.96 -4.62 3.13
CA ARG A 101 14.00 -3.70 2.63
C ARG A 101 14.64 -4.25 1.36
N GLU A 102 14.86 -5.56 1.33
CA GLU A 102 15.37 -6.29 0.16
C GLU A 102 14.42 -6.27 -1.04
N ASP A 103 13.15 -5.89 -0.90
CA ASP A 103 12.25 -5.74 -2.06
C ASP A 103 12.47 -4.40 -2.80
N SER A 104 13.34 -3.53 -2.28
CA SER A 104 13.76 -2.30 -2.96
C SER A 104 14.61 -2.65 -4.17
N ALA A 105 14.13 -2.27 -5.35
CA ALA A 105 14.70 -2.70 -6.62
C ALA A 105 14.13 -1.86 -7.78
N THR A 106 14.73 -2.01 -8.96
CA THR A 106 14.14 -1.53 -10.21
C THR A 106 13.22 -2.61 -10.74
N TYR A 107 11.92 -2.32 -10.79
CA TYR A 107 10.92 -3.22 -11.36
C TYR A 107 10.63 -2.83 -12.80
N GLU A 108 10.71 -3.79 -13.70
CA GLU A 108 10.39 -3.59 -15.11
C GLU A 108 9.15 -4.37 -15.50
N CYS A 109 8.28 -3.72 -16.27
CA CYS A 109 7.22 -4.39 -17.00
C CYS A 109 7.61 -4.48 -18.47
N ARG A 110 7.54 -5.68 -19.04
CA ARG A 110 7.78 -5.95 -20.45
C ARG A 110 6.52 -6.50 -21.12
N ALA A 111 6.06 -5.85 -22.18
CA ALA A 111 4.92 -6.27 -22.98
C ALA A 111 5.38 -6.72 -24.36
N GLN A 112 5.18 -8.01 -24.64
CA GLN A 112 5.44 -8.61 -25.93
C GLN A 112 4.19 -8.57 -26.80
N GLY A 113 4.25 -7.83 -27.91
CA GLY A 113 3.24 -7.87 -28.98
C GLY A 113 3.52 -9.00 -29.97
N ALA A 114 2.59 -9.19 -30.92
CA ALA A 114 2.80 -10.13 -32.03
C ALA A 114 3.84 -9.65 -33.03
N ILE A 115 4.03 -8.32 -33.13
CA ILE A 115 4.99 -7.67 -34.00
C ILE A 115 5.82 -6.65 -33.22
N GLY A 116 7.01 -6.37 -33.74
CA GLY A 116 7.93 -5.39 -33.16
C GLY A 116 8.63 -5.86 -31.88
N PRO A 117 9.60 -5.06 -31.40
CA PRO A 117 10.28 -5.35 -30.15
C PRO A 117 9.32 -5.19 -28.95
N PRO A 118 9.58 -5.89 -27.84
CA PRO A 118 8.79 -5.71 -26.63
C PRO A 118 8.91 -4.27 -26.10
N ALA A 119 7.77 -3.70 -25.73
CA ALA A 119 7.75 -2.43 -25.01
C ALA A 119 8.16 -2.66 -23.55
N VAL A 120 8.92 -1.72 -22.98
CA VAL A 120 9.44 -1.80 -21.62
C VAL A 120 9.20 -0.49 -20.88
N THR A 121 8.81 -0.57 -19.62
CA THR A 121 8.84 0.55 -18.67
C THR A 121 9.39 0.07 -17.34
N SER A 122 9.99 0.98 -16.58
CA SER A 122 10.61 0.70 -15.30
C SER A 122 10.13 1.66 -14.22
N ALA A 123 10.11 1.18 -12.98
CA ALA A 123 9.85 1.98 -11.79
C ALA A 123 10.78 1.57 -10.66
N ASN A 124 11.30 2.57 -9.96
CA ASN A 124 12.05 2.35 -8.73
C ASN A 124 11.09 2.17 -7.57
N VAL A 125 11.24 1.05 -6.86
CA VAL A 125 10.50 0.75 -5.64
C VAL A 125 11.46 0.87 -4.49
N SER A 126 11.15 1.73 -3.53
CA SER A 126 11.98 1.94 -2.35
C SER A 126 11.19 1.62 -1.09
N VAL A 127 11.63 0.61 -0.35
CA VAL A 127 11.00 0.18 0.90
C VAL A 127 11.71 0.85 2.07
N VAL A 128 11.04 1.84 2.66
CA VAL A 128 11.53 2.59 3.81
C VAL A 128 10.99 1.98 5.11
N ALA A 129 11.67 2.25 6.23
CA ALA A 129 11.11 1.93 7.53
C ALA A 129 9.69 2.53 7.65
N PRO A 130 8.79 1.92 8.45
CA PRO A 130 7.55 2.60 8.78
C PRO A 130 7.93 3.97 9.30
N VAL A 131 7.33 5.03 8.76
CA VAL A 131 7.37 6.32 9.45
C VAL A 131 6.81 5.97 10.81
N ALA A 132 7.65 6.04 11.85
CA ALA A 132 7.14 6.11 13.20
C ALA A 132 6.37 7.42 13.20
N THR A 133 5.08 7.35 12.88
CA THR A 133 4.16 8.38 13.32
C THR A 133 4.35 8.33 14.81
N ALA A 134 5.14 9.27 15.34
CA ALA A 134 5.06 9.61 16.75
C ALA A 134 3.57 9.62 17.08
N PRO A 135 3.13 8.99 18.18
CA PRO A 135 1.72 9.00 18.54
C PRO A 135 1.26 10.44 18.43
N ASP A 136 0.23 10.65 17.60
CA ASP A 136 -0.23 11.98 17.23
C ASP A 136 -0.61 12.73 18.51
N THR A 137 0.31 13.56 19.01
CA THR A 137 0.12 14.33 20.24
C THR A 137 -0.98 15.37 20.07
N SER A 138 -1.53 15.57 18.87
CA SER A 138 -2.69 16.44 18.64
C SER A 138 -3.99 15.91 19.25
N ILE A 139 -4.07 14.62 19.61
CA ILE A 139 -5.20 14.06 20.38
C ILE A 139 -4.98 14.20 21.90
N LEU A 140 -3.73 14.39 22.34
CA LEU A 140 -3.40 14.45 23.77
C LEU A 140 -3.66 15.83 24.41
N GLY A 141 -4.05 16.83 23.62
CA GLY A 141 -4.27 18.21 24.06
C GLY A 141 -2.96 18.91 24.47
N ALA A 142 -2.78 20.15 24.04
CA ALA A 142 -1.64 20.96 24.48
C ALA A 142 -1.88 21.50 25.91
N PRO A 143 -0.84 21.84 26.69
CA PRO A 143 -1.03 22.61 27.91
C PRO A 143 -1.76 23.93 27.60
N CYS A 144 -2.77 24.27 28.39
CA CYS A 144 -3.61 25.44 28.15
C CYS A 144 -2.79 26.75 28.15
N PRO A 145 -2.96 27.64 27.14
CA PRO A 145 -2.18 28.87 26.98
C PRO A 145 -2.73 30.04 27.82
N MET A 146 -2.81 29.87 29.14
CA MET A 146 -3.30 30.91 30.07
C MET A 146 -2.26 31.27 31.14
N PRO A 147 -2.23 32.53 31.62
CA PRO A 147 -1.23 33.02 32.59
C PRO A 147 -1.36 32.40 34.00
N ASP A 148 -2.40 31.61 34.28
CA ASP A 148 -2.45 30.75 35.49
C ASP A 148 -3.26 29.45 35.24
N PRO A 149 -2.60 28.34 34.85
CA PRO A 149 -3.24 27.05 34.52
C PRO A 149 -4.01 26.37 35.66
N ALA A 150 -3.82 26.82 36.91
CA ALA A 150 -4.40 26.19 38.09
C ALA A 150 -5.87 26.56 38.36
N SER A 151 -6.46 27.46 37.56
CA SER A 151 -7.81 28.00 37.82
C SER A 151 -8.94 27.27 37.06
N TYR A 152 -8.67 26.69 35.89
CA TYR A 152 -9.70 26.04 35.09
C TYR A 152 -10.03 24.63 35.61
N CYS A 153 -9.02 23.77 35.77
CA CYS A 153 -9.21 22.45 36.34
C CYS A 153 -9.03 22.48 37.85
N LEU A 154 -10.05 22.03 38.58
CA LEU A 154 -10.07 21.99 40.03
C LEU A 154 -9.39 20.71 40.56
N ASN A 155 -9.10 20.69 41.87
CA ASN A 155 -8.62 19.51 42.58
C ASN A 155 -7.37 18.82 41.98
N GLY A 156 -6.48 19.59 41.34
CA GLY A 156 -5.25 19.06 40.73
C GLY A 156 -5.43 18.46 39.33
N GLY A 157 -6.55 18.75 38.66
CA GLY A 157 -6.75 18.36 37.26
C GLY A 157 -5.73 18.98 36.30
N THR A 158 -5.39 18.25 35.24
CA THR A 158 -4.50 18.75 34.18
C THR A 158 -5.33 19.38 33.06
N CYS A 159 -5.09 20.66 32.77
CA CYS A 159 -5.76 21.38 31.69
C CYS A 159 -5.16 21.02 30.33
N LEU A 160 -6.03 20.64 29.40
CA LEU A 160 -5.72 20.30 28.02
C LEU A 160 -6.47 21.26 27.09
N PHE A 161 -5.76 21.84 26.12
CA PHE A 161 -6.31 22.70 25.09
C PHE A 161 -6.23 22.02 23.72
N PHE A 162 -7.37 21.90 23.07
CA PHE A 162 -7.49 21.32 21.74
C PHE A 162 -7.50 22.44 20.71
N GLU A 163 -6.33 22.75 20.15
CA GLU A 163 -6.16 23.87 19.21
C GLU A 163 -7.11 23.80 17.99
N LEU A 164 -7.48 22.59 17.56
CA LEU A 164 -8.36 22.37 16.40
C LEU A 164 -9.82 22.79 16.63
N VAL A 165 -10.30 22.67 17.86
CA VAL A 165 -11.69 23.02 18.23
C VAL A 165 -11.77 24.23 19.16
N GLN A 166 -10.61 24.77 19.57
CA GLN A 166 -10.48 25.84 20.56
C GLN A 166 -11.19 25.53 21.89
N GLU A 167 -11.25 24.25 22.27
CA GLU A 167 -11.89 23.79 23.50
C GLU A 167 -10.85 23.44 24.57
N GLN A 168 -11.21 23.72 25.83
CA GLN A 168 -10.46 23.31 27.01
C GLN A 168 -11.14 22.11 27.66
N ALA A 169 -10.36 21.14 28.13
CA ALA A 169 -10.84 20.01 28.90
C ALA A 169 -9.92 19.70 30.07
N CYS A 170 -10.46 19.03 31.09
CA CYS A 170 -9.70 18.61 32.26
C CYS A 170 -9.51 17.10 32.28
N LYS A 171 -8.27 16.68 32.47
CA LYS A 171 -7.96 15.31 32.88
C LYS A 171 -7.95 15.24 34.41
N CYS A 172 -8.95 14.56 34.98
CA CYS A 172 -9.10 14.49 36.43
C CYS A 172 -8.15 13.48 37.07
N PRO A 173 -7.62 13.79 38.26
CA PRO A 173 -6.89 12.82 39.07
C PRO A 173 -7.86 11.76 39.60
N GLU A 174 -7.29 10.65 40.09
CA GLU A 174 -8.09 9.55 40.63
C GLU A 174 -8.99 10.04 41.78
N GLY A 175 -10.26 9.63 41.76
CA GLY A 175 -11.25 10.02 42.77
C GLY A 175 -11.98 11.34 42.49
N PHE A 176 -11.72 11.99 41.35
CA PHE A 176 -12.46 13.17 40.89
C PHE A 176 -13.05 12.97 39.49
N ASN A 177 -14.24 13.52 39.25
CA ASN A 177 -14.91 13.55 37.95
C ASN A 177 -15.60 14.91 37.72
N GLY A 178 -16.27 15.06 36.58
CA GLY A 178 -16.85 16.34 36.14
C GLY A 178 -16.04 17.00 35.02
N GLN A 179 -16.58 18.06 34.42
CA GLN A 179 -15.93 18.74 33.29
C GLN A 179 -14.67 19.49 33.71
N ARG A 180 -14.61 19.89 34.98
CA ARG A 180 -13.52 20.64 35.60
C ARG A 180 -12.95 19.93 36.83
N CYS A 181 -13.25 18.64 37.03
CA CYS A 181 -12.86 17.85 38.19
C CYS A 181 -13.45 18.35 39.52
N GLU A 182 -14.65 18.90 39.45
CA GLU A 182 -15.40 19.51 40.55
C GLU A 182 -16.05 18.49 41.51
N ASN A 183 -16.28 17.26 41.05
CA ASN A 183 -17.03 16.25 41.80
C ASN A 183 -16.08 15.18 42.34
N LYS A 184 -16.27 14.75 43.59
CA LYS A 184 -15.58 13.59 44.18
C LYS A 184 -16.30 12.31 43.75
N ASP A 185 -15.58 11.35 43.20
CA ASP A 185 -16.12 10.05 42.82
C ASP A 185 -16.26 9.16 44.07
N VAL A 186 -17.45 9.19 44.67
CA VAL A 186 -17.79 8.44 45.91
C VAL A 186 -17.85 6.92 45.68
N SER A 187 -17.81 6.46 44.43
CA SER A 187 -17.84 5.03 44.10
C SER A 187 -16.47 4.36 44.24
N ASN A 188 -15.37 5.13 44.22
CA ASN A 188 -14.02 4.60 44.36
C ASN A 188 -13.60 4.57 45.84
N ARG A 189 -13.61 3.40 46.48
CA ARG A 189 -13.21 3.21 47.89
C ARG A 189 -11.74 3.53 48.18
N SER A 190 -10.91 3.73 47.15
CA SER A 190 -9.49 4.09 47.27
C SER A 190 -9.24 5.56 47.67
N SER A 191 -10.25 6.42 47.61
CA SER A 191 -10.13 7.87 47.88
C SER A 191 -9.98 8.25 49.36
N MET A 192 -9.97 7.28 50.29
CA MET A 192 -9.85 7.53 51.74
C MET A 192 -8.41 7.68 52.25
N TYR A 193 -7.39 7.38 51.43
CA TYR A 193 -6.01 7.22 51.94
C TYR A 193 -4.93 8.11 51.31
N HIS A 194 -5.25 9.02 50.38
CA HIS A 194 -4.23 9.88 49.78
C HIS A 194 -4.19 11.27 50.41
N SER A 195 -3.12 11.52 51.17
CA SER A 195 -2.79 12.82 51.77
C SER A 195 -2.23 13.77 50.70
N TYR A 196 -3.11 14.47 49.99
CA TYR A 196 -2.68 15.64 49.22
C TYR A 196 -2.78 16.88 50.13
N THR A 197 -1.70 17.63 50.25
CA THR A 197 -1.67 18.94 50.93
C THR A 197 -2.77 19.84 50.36
N CYS A 198 -3.79 20.16 51.17
CA CYS A 198 -4.87 21.06 50.79
C CYS A 198 -4.33 22.43 50.39
N LYS A 199 -4.56 22.87 49.15
CA LYS A 199 -4.45 24.28 48.78
C LYS A 199 -5.83 24.93 48.95
N LEU A 200 -5.84 26.14 49.51
CA LEU A 200 -7.05 26.93 49.77
C LEU A 200 -7.91 27.06 48.51
N GLY A 201 -9.13 26.54 48.54
CA GLY A 201 -10.17 26.87 47.57
C GLY A 201 -10.77 28.25 47.88
N LEU A 202 -11.18 28.98 46.84
CA LEU A 202 -11.78 30.32 46.90
C LEU A 202 -13.13 30.40 47.67
N SER A 203 -13.62 29.29 48.25
CA SER A 203 -14.91 29.21 48.96
C SER A 203 -14.80 28.65 50.39
N THR A 204 -13.69 28.92 51.10
CA THR A 204 -13.55 28.69 52.56
C THR A 204 -13.97 27.30 53.05
N SER A 205 -13.85 26.28 52.21
CA SER A 205 -14.22 24.90 52.55
C SER A 205 -12.98 24.03 52.30
N TYR A 206 -12.46 23.42 53.36
CA TYR A 206 -11.40 22.43 53.25
C TYR A 206 -12.03 21.13 52.76
N TYR A 207 -11.55 20.59 51.65
CA TYR A 207 -11.95 19.25 51.21
C TYR A 207 -10.71 18.38 51.14
N CYS A 208 -10.69 17.37 52.03
CA CYS A 208 -9.74 16.25 52.03
C CYS A 208 -10.31 15.09 51.19
#